data_AF-A0A0C5KX33-F1
#
_entry.id   AF-A0A0C5KX33-F1
#
_cell.length_a   1.000
_cell.length_b   1.000
_cell.length_c   1.000
_cell.angle_alpha   90.00
_cell.angle_beta   90.00
_cell.angle_gamma   90.00
#
_symmetry.space_group_name_H-M   'P 1'
#
loop_
_entity.id
_entity.type
_entity.pdbx_description
1 polymer ?
#
loop_
_entity_poly.entity_id
_entity_poly.type
_entity_poly.pdbx_seq_one_letter_code
_entity_poly.pdbx_strand_id
1 'polypeptide(L)'
;IGTRGSDGVRITGAPEETESAAAVIEWLHGDRVAYTDRTRTVQTTADWCNGNIGMTGRSYLGTLQIAIATTGVKGLKTVVSEAAISSWYDYYREHGLVIAPEACQGEDLDLLAETCQSNLWDAGSYLKIKPEYDKMQKQLREKE
;
A
#
# COMPACT_ATOMS: atom_id res chain seq x y z
N ILE A 1 -0.91 -3.41 3.75
CA ILE A 1 -1.88 -3.28 4.88
C ILE A 1 -3.30 -2.98 4.35
N GLY A 2 -4.34 -3.25 5.14
CA GLY A 2 -5.74 -2.87 4.82
C GLY A 2 -6.48 -3.73 3.77
N THR A 3 -5.75 -4.52 2.98
CA THR A 3 -6.31 -5.39 1.95
C THR A 3 -6.74 -6.75 2.49
N ARG A 4 -7.63 -7.45 1.76
CA ARG A 4 -8.23 -8.74 2.15
C ARG A 4 -7.20 -9.76 2.67
N GLY A 5 -7.55 -10.49 3.73
CA GLY A 5 -6.64 -11.43 4.39
C GLY A 5 -5.45 -10.81 5.15
N SER A 6 -5.27 -9.48 5.10
CA SER A 6 -4.19 -8.76 5.79
C SER A 6 -4.71 -7.94 6.97
N ASP A 7 -3.82 -7.64 7.92
CA ASP A 7 -4.09 -6.74 9.04
C ASP A 7 -4.00 -5.26 8.63
N GLY A 8 -4.43 -4.37 9.54
CA GLY A 8 -4.26 -2.93 9.44
C GLY A 8 -5.31 -2.20 8.59
N VAL A 9 -5.05 -0.93 8.33
CA VAL A 9 -5.87 -0.02 7.52
C VAL A 9 -5.05 0.58 6.38
N ARG A 10 -5.71 1.02 5.32
CA ARG A 10 -5.12 1.85 4.27
C ARG A 10 -4.93 3.27 4.78
N ILE A 11 -3.83 3.86 4.37
CA ILE A 11 -3.48 5.25 4.67
C ILE A 11 -2.87 5.77 3.37
N THR A 12 -3.73 6.18 2.44
CA THR A 12 -3.37 6.41 1.03
C THR A 12 -2.13 7.28 0.91
N GLY A 13 -1.08 6.72 0.32
CA GLY A 13 0.16 7.44 0.05
C GLY A 13 1.07 7.71 1.24
N ALA A 14 0.73 7.23 2.43
CA ALA A 14 1.57 7.38 3.61
C ALA A 14 2.77 6.41 3.61
N PRO A 15 3.84 6.69 4.38
CA PRO A 15 5.02 5.84 4.48
C PRO A 15 4.69 4.37 4.83
N GLU A 16 3.67 4.11 5.64
CA GLU A 16 3.25 2.78 6.07
C GLU A 16 2.81 1.89 4.88
N GLU A 17 2.25 2.47 3.83
CA GLU A 17 1.92 1.73 2.62
C GLU A 17 3.18 1.33 1.84
N THR A 18 4.19 2.21 1.83
CA THR A 18 5.50 1.94 1.22
C THR A 18 6.23 0.85 2.00
N GLU A 19 6.31 0.97 3.32
CA GLU A 19 6.97 0.00 4.20
C GLU A 19 6.31 -1.36 4.13
N SER A 20 4.97 -1.42 4.18
CA SER A 20 4.25 -2.70 4.14
C SER A 20 4.38 -3.41 2.79
N ALA A 21 4.56 -2.67 1.69
CA ALA A 21 4.83 -3.24 0.38
C ALA A 21 6.31 -3.63 0.22
N ALA A 22 7.25 -2.82 0.69
CA ALA A 22 8.69 -3.12 0.70
C ALA A 22 9.02 -4.38 1.53
N ALA A 23 8.24 -4.66 2.58
CA ALA A 23 8.36 -5.87 3.39
C ALA A 23 8.32 -7.17 2.57
N VAL A 24 7.61 -7.19 1.44
CA VAL A 24 7.57 -8.34 0.54
C VAL A 24 8.93 -8.54 -0.16
N ILE A 25 9.58 -7.45 -0.56
CA ILE A 25 10.92 -7.50 -1.15
C ILE A 25 11.95 -7.98 -0.13
N GLU A 26 11.85 -7.50 1.11
CA GLU A 26 12.72 -7.98 2.21
C GLU A 26 12.54 -9.49 2.45
N TRP A 27 11.32 -10.02 2.39
CA TRP A 27 11.09 -11.47 2.49
C TRP A 27 11.65 -12.24 1.28
N LEU A 28 11.45 -11.72 0.06
CA LEU A 28 12.01 -12.31 -1.17
C LEU A 28 13.55 -12.30 -1.19
N HIS A 29 14.17 -11.32 -0.52
CA HIS A 29 15.62 -11.23 -0.36
C HIS A 29 16.14 -12.07 0.82
N GLY A 30 15.26 -12.55 1.71
CA GLY A 30 15.61 -13.37 2.87
C GLY A 30 15.86 -12.59 4.18
N ASP A 31 15.55 -11.29 4.21
CA ASP A 31 15.79 -10.40 5.36
C ASP A 31 14.57 -10.26 6.29
N ARG A 32 13.39 -10.76 5.89
CA ARG A 32 12.15 -10.70 6.68
C ARG A 32 11.48 -12.07 6.79
N VAL A 33 10.80 -12.32 7.91
CA VAL A 33 10.00 -13.53 8.16
C VAL A 33 8.65 -13.50 7.43
N ALA A 34 8.20 -14.66 6.94
CA ALA A 34 6.80 -14.91 6.60
C ALA A 34 6.32 -16.23 7.21
N TYR A 35 5.01 -16.42 7.19
CA TYR A 35 4.35 -17.58 7.78
C TYR A 35 3.37 -18.20 6.78
N THR A 36 3.08 -19.49 6.94
CA THR A 36 2.14 -20.23 6.09
C THR A 36 0.70 -19.75 6.24
N ASP A 37 0.36 -19.20 7.42
CA ASP A 37 -0.95 -18.67 7.73
C ASP A 37 -0.88 -17.59 8.84
N ARG A 38 -2.05 -17.02 9.16
CA ARG A 38 -2.18 -15.93 10.13
C ARG A 38 -1.99 -16.34 11.60
N THR A 39 -1.88 -17.64 11.91
CA THR A 39 -1.56 -18.12 13.27
C THR A 39 -0.08 -17.90 13.63
N ARG A 40 0.77 -17.67 12.61
CA ARG A 40 2.21 -17.38 12.75
C ARG A 40 3.00 -18.50 13.44
N THR A 41 2.55 -19.75 13.29
CA THR A 41 3.15 -20.93 13.93
C THR A 41 4.21 -21.61 13.05
N VAL A 42 4.03 -21.62 11.73
CA VAL A 42 4.96 -22.22 10.78
C VAL A 42 5.53 -21.14 9.87
N GLN A 43 6.85 -20.97 9.89
CA GLN A 43 7.57 -20.04 9.03
C GLN A 43 7.80 -20.62 7.63
N THR A 44 7.90 -19.74 6.64
CA THR A 44 8.27 -20.09 5.27
C THR A 44 9.20 -19.04 4.68
N THR A 45 10.14 -19.47 3.84
CA THR A 45 11.16 -18.64 3.20
C THR A 45 11.00 -18.61 1.69
N ALA A 46 11.51 -17.58 1.03
CA ALA A 46 11.57 -17.49 -0.42
C ALA A 46 12.84 -18.16 -0.98
N ASP A 47 13.10 -19.41 -0.62
CA ASP A 47 14.31 -20.17 -1.01
C ASP A 47 14.42 -20.43 -2.52
N TRP A 48 13.30 -20.33 -3.23
CA TRP A 48 13.19 -20.37 -4.68
C TRP A 48 13.61 -19.05 -5.38
N CYS A 49 13.75 -17.95 -4.64
CA CYS A 49 14.14 -16.64 -5.18
C CYS A 49 15.67 -16.50 -5.19
N ASN A 50 16.22 -15.94 -6.27
CA ASN A 50 17.67 -15.67 -6.37
C ASN A 50 18.10 -14.33 -5.74
N GLY A 51 17.19 -13.64 -5.04
CA GLY A 51 17.44 -12.34 -4.39
C GLY A 51 17.45 -11.13 -5.32
N ASN A 52 17.13 -11.27 -6.61
CA ASN A 52 17.02 -10.15 -7.55
C ASN A 52 15.54 -9.90 -7.91
N ILE A 53 15.00 -8.77 -7.46
CA ILE A 53 13.58 -8.44 -7.59
C ILE A 53 13.41 -7.28 -8.59
N GLY A 54 12.45 -7.43 -9.50
CA GLY A 54 11.93 -6.36 -10.32
C GLY A 54 10.46 -6.11 -9.97
N MET A 55 10.01 -4.86 -10.05
CA MET A 55 8.59 -4.52 -9.89
C MET A 55 7.98 -4.03 -11.21
N THR A 56 6.68 -4.27 -11.38
CA THR A 56 5.92 -3.93 -12.60
C THR A 56 4.49 -3.53 -12.24
N GLY A 57 3.86 -2.73 -13.10
CA GLY A 57 2.44 -2.38 -12.99
C GLY A 57 2.18 -0.89 -13.14
N ARG A 58 0.91 -0.55 -13.34
CA ARG A 58 0.45 0.81 -13.63
C ARG A 58 -0.34 1.47 -12.51
N SER A 59 -0.50 2.80 -12.57
CA SER A 59 -1.31 3.56 -11.60
C SER A 59 -0.80 3.34 -10.18
N TYR A 60 -1.65 3.00 -9.20
CA TYR A 60 -1.24 2.75 -7.81
C TYR A 60 -0.08 1.75 -7.68
N LEU A 61 -0.04 0.73 -8.56
CA LEU A 61 1.07 -0.22 -8.59
C LEU A 61 2.38 0.45 -9.02
N GLY A 62 2.33 1.35 -10.01
CA GLY A 62 3.47 2.17 -10.45
C GLY A 62 3.90 3.18 -9.39
N THR A 63 2.94 3.80 -8.69
CA THR A 63 3.16 4.74 -7.58
C THR A 63 3.97 4.11 -6.46
N LEU A 64 3.57 2.91 -6.00
CA LEU A 64 4.30 2.20 -4.95
C LEU A 64 5.70 1.78 -5.38
N GLN A 65 5.94 1.54 -6.67
CA GLN A 65 7.28 1.26 -7.18
C GLN A 65 8.22 2.44 -6.99
N ILE A 66 7.76 3.67 -7.29
CA ILE A 66 8.55 4.89 -7.06
C ILE A 66 8.83 5.04 -5.57
N ALA A 67 7.80 4.89 -4.73
CA ALA A 67 7.95 5.02 -3.29
C ALA A 67 8.96 4.01 -2.72
N ILE A 68 8.83 2.73 -3.07
CA ILE A 68 9.74 1.68 -2.60
C ILE A 68 11.15 1.87 -3.15
N ALA A 69 11.31 2.30 -4.40
CA ALA A 69 12.63 2.60 -4.96
C ALA A 69 13.38 3.67 -4.16
N THR A 70 12.68 4.64 -3.56
CA THR A 70 13.32 5.68 -2.73
C THR A 70 13.86 5.16 -1.40
N THR A 71 13.39 3.99 -0.93
CA THR A 71 13.88 3.36 0.31
C THR A 71 15.25 2.72 0.16
N GLY A 72 15.68 2.40 -1.07
CA GLY A 72 16.92 1.66 -1.31
C GLY A 72 16.90 0.21 -0.78
N VAL A 73 15.71 -0.40 -0.62
CA VAL A 73 15.56 -1.77 -0.13
C VAL A 73 16.43 -2.77 -0.90
N LYS A 74 17.10 -3.66 -0.17
CA LYS A 74 17.97 -4.68 -0.76
C LYS A 74 17.17 -5.62 -1.66
N GLY A 75 17.82 -6.10 -2.72
CA GLY A 75 17.23 -7.01 -3.69
C GLY A 75 16.42 -6.32 -4.80
N LEU A 76 15.84 -5.13 -4.60
CA LEU A 76 15.18 -4.40 -5.68
C LEU A 76 16.21 -3.88 -6.69
N LYS A 77 16.19 -4.44 -7.91
CA LYS A 77 17.15 -4.12 -8.97
C LYS A 77 16.62 -3.15 -10.00
N THR A 78 15.32 -3.19 -10.27
CA THR A 78 14.69 -2.34 -11.28
C THR A 78 13.20 -2.21 -11.03
N VAL A 79 12.61 -1.15 -11.56
CA VAL A 79 11.16 -0.94 -11.59
C VAL A 79 10.72 -0.60 -13.01
N VAL A 80 9.53 -1.04 -13.39
CA VAL A 80 8.84 -0.64 -14.61
C VAL A 80 7.58 0.10 -14.17
N SER A 81 7.77 1.37 -13.80
CA SER A 81 6.72 2.20 -13.21
C SER A 81 5.92 2.90 -14.32
N GLU A 82 4.66 2.51 -14.48
CA GLU A 82 3.78 2.98 -15.55
C GLU A 82 2.63 3.84 -15.01
N ALA A 83 2.32 4.97 -15.67
CA ALA A 83 1.23 5.87 -15.28
C ALA A 83 1.16 6.15 -13.77
N ALA A 84 2.33 6.42 -13.17
CA ALA A 84 2.53 6.44 -11.73
C ALA A 84 2.43 7.86 -11.16
N ILE A 85 2.01 7.92 -9.90
CA ILE A 85 2.04 9.14 -9.09
C ILE A 85 3.39 9.19 -8.38
N SER A 86 4.12 10.30 -8.49
CA SER A 86 5.39 10.51 -7.76
C SER A 86 5.24 11.38 -6.51
N SER A 87 4.12 12.13 -6.42
CA SER A 87 3.73 12.97 -5.29
C SER A 87 2.21 12.89 -5.17
N TRP A 88 1.70 12.46 -4.01
CA TRP A 88 0.25 12.34 -3.80
C TRP A 88 -0.48 13.68 -3.79
N TYR A 89 0.23 14.77 -3.47
CA TYR A 89 -0.30 16.11 -3.61
C TYR A 89 -0.75 16.36 -5.05
N ASP A 90 0.13 16.07 -6.01
CA ASP A 90 -0.08 16.37 -7.44
C ASP A 90 -1.25 15.57 -8.06
N TYR A 91 -1.73 14.52 -7.38
CA TYR A 91 -2.85 13.71 -7.86
C TYR A 91 -4.22 14.28 -7.49
N TYR A 92 -4.35 14.96 -6.36
CA TYR A 92 -5.62 15.55 -5.88
C TYR A 92 -5.57 17.06 -5.69
N ARG A 93 -4.41 17.68 -5.88
CA ARG A 93 -4.16 19.11 -5.64
C ARG A 93 -3.18 19.68 -6.68
N GLU A 94 -3.32 20.97 -6.94
CA GLU A 94 -2.37 21.73 -7.75
C GLU A 94 -2.31 23.18 -7.25
N HIS A 95 -1.10 23.73 -7.06
CA HIS A 95 -0.89 25.15 -6.71
C HIS A 95 -1.77 25.70 -5.56
N GLY A 96 -2.05 24.88 -4.54
CA GLY A 96 -2.87 25.24 -3.38
C GLY A 96 -4.38 25.03 -3.56
N LEU A 97 -4.81 24.43 -4.67
CA LEU A 97 -6.22 24.19 -5.00
C LEU A 97 -6.57 22.69 -5.04
N VAL A 98 -7.85 22.38 -4.86
CA VAL A 98 -8.42 21.05 -5.07
C VAL A 98 -8.64 20.84 -6.56
N ILE A 99 -7.91 19.88 -7.15
CA ILE A 99 -7.98 19.54 -8.57
C ILE A 99 -8.13 18.03 -8.67
N ALA A 100 -9.30 17.58 -9.12
CA ALA A 100 -9.61 16.15 -9.21
C ALA A 100 -9.02 15.52 -10.49
N PRO A 101 -8.66 14.23 -10.45
CA PRO A 101 -8.38 13.46 -11.65
C PRO A 101 -9.57 13.43 -12.62
N GLU A 102 -9.31 13.15 -13.89
CA GLU A 102 -10.37 13.00 -14.90
C GLU A 102 -11.40 11.95 -14.45
N ALA A 103 -12.68 12.31 -14.54
CA ALA A 103 -13.83 11.49 -14.11
C ALA A 103 -13.89 11.09 -12.62
N CYS A 104 -12.99 11.60 -11.78
CA CYS A 104 -12.94 11.34 -10.33
C CYS A 104 -13.28 12.58 -9.50
N GLN A 105 -14.25 13.39 -9.95
CA GLN A 105 -14.66 14.60 -9.22
C GLN A 105 -15.18 14.24 -7.81
N GLY A 106 -14.59 14.88 -6.81
CA GLY A 106 -14.87 14.62 -5.39
C GLY A 106 -14.10 13.45 -4.78
N GLU A 107 -13.25 12.76 -5.55
CA GLU A 107 -12.33 11.76 -5.01
C GLU A 107 -11.16 12.41 -4.26
N ASP A 108 -10.76 11.81 -3.14
CA ASP A 108 -9.58 12.19 -2.37
C ASP A 108 -8.95 10.94 -1.69
N LEU A 109 -7.93 11.15 -0.87
CA LEU A 109 -7.17 10.11 -0.17
C LEU A 109 -8.06 9.18 0.67
N ASP A 110 -9.13 9.69 1.28
CA ASP A 110 -10.06 8.93 2.12
C ASP A 110 -10.87 7.91 1.29
N LEU A 111 -11.38 8.34 0.12
CA LEU A 111 -12.13 7.48 -0.80
C LEU A 111 -11.25 6.40 -1.42
N LEU A 112 -10.00 6.75 -1.79
CA LEU A 112 -9.07 5.75 -2.29
C LEU A 112 -8.62 4.78 -1.19
N ALA A 113 -8.53 5.23 0.07
CA ALA A 113 -8.25 4.36 1.22
C ALA A 113 -9.38 3.34 1.40
N GLU A 114 -10.65 3.79 1.37
CA GLU A 114 -11.82 2.91 1.44
C GLU A 114 -11.84 1.91 0.28
N THR A 115 -11.61 2.37 -0.94
CA THR A 115 -11.55 1.53 -2.14
C THR A 115 -10.58 0.36 -1.97
N CYS A 116 -9.45 0.59 -1.31
CA CYS A 116 -8.43 -0.43 -1.07
C CYS A 116 -8.59 -1.18 0.27
N GLN A 117 -9.57 -0.83 1.11
CA GLN A 117 -9.81 -1.43 2.42
C GLN A 117 -10.58 -2.77 2.32
N SER A 118 -10.06 -3.70 1.52
CA SER A 118 -10.76 -4.95 1.21
C SER A 118 -10.77 -5.99 2.34
N ASN A 119 -10.04 -5.80 3.45
CA ASN A 119 -10.19 -6.68 4.62
C ASN A 119 -11.54 -6.50 5.35
N LEU A 120 -12.30 -5.45 5.03
CA LEU A 120 -13.68 -5.30 5.48
C LEU A 120 -14.63 -6.32 4.83
N TRP A 121 -14.25 -6.92 3.69
CA TRP A 121 -15.05 -7.96 3.05
C TRP A 121 -15.05 -9.28 3.84
N ASP A 122 -14.05 -9.48 4.70
CA ASP A 122 -13.99 -10.63 5.59
C ASP A 122 -14.74 -10.28 6.88
N ALA A 123 -16.01 -10.70 6.99
CA ALA A 123 -16.90 -10.30 8.09
C ALA A 123 -16.33 -10.56 9.50
N GLY A 124 -15.51 -11.61 9.68
CA GLY A 124 -14.79 -11.86 10.94
C GLY A 124 -13.75 -10.78 11.26
N SER A 125 -13.02 -10.30 10.25
CA SER A 125 -12.06 -9.20 10.39
C SER A 125 -12.79 -7.86 10.55
N TYR A 126 -13.92 -7.66 9.86
CA TYR A 126 -14.72 -6.43 9.90
C TYR A 126 -15.01 -5.98 11.33
N LEU A 127 -15.45 -6.90 12.21
CA LEU A 127 -15.78 -6.60 13.60
C LEU A 127 -14.64 -5.93 14.36
N LYS A 128 -13.39 -6.29 14.03
CA LYS A 128 -12.18 -5.71 14.63
C LYS A 128 -11.70 -4.46 13.89
N ILE A 129 -11.76 -4.46 12.56
CA ILE A 129 -11.10 -3.44 11.73
C ILE A 129 -11.98 -2.21 11.51
N LYS A 130 -13.31 -2.34 11.47
CA LYS A 130 -14.22 -1.22 11.20
C LYS A 130 -13.98 0.01 12.10
N PRO A 131 -13.79 -0.13 13.43
CA PRO A 131 -13.50 1.03 14.28
C PRO A 131 -12.17 1.73 13.97
N GLU A 132 -11.13 0.98 13.60
CA GLU A 132 -9.83 1.54 13.23
C GLU A 132 -9.89 2.22 11.85
N TYR A 133 -10.63 1.62 10.93
CA TYR A 133 -10.95 2.23 9.64
C TYR A 133 -11.68 3.58 9.82
N ASP A 134 -12.68 3.65 10.71
CA ASP A 134 -13.44 4.89 10.94
C ASP A 134 -12.60 6.02 11.54
N LYS A 135 -11.69 5.67 12.45
CA LYS A 135 -10.70 6.63 12.98
C LYS A 135 -9.80 7.15 11.86
N MET A 136 -9.34 6.25 11.00
CA MET A 136 -8.47 6.61 9.88
C MET A 136 -9.20 7.49 8.86
N GLN A 137 -10.42 7.14 8.48
CA GLN A 137 -11.27 7.97 7.61
C GLN A 137 -11.45 9.39 8.16
N LYS A 138 -11.74 9.51 9.46
CA LYS A 138 -11.85 10.82 10.11
C LYS A 138 -10.54 11.61 9.99
N GLN A 139 -9.40 10.97 10.21
CA GLN A 139 -8.09 11.63 10.13
C GLN A 139 -7.75 12.10 8.71
N LEU A 140 -8.07 11.33 7.67
CA LEU A 140 -7.80 11.72 6.28
C LEU A 140 -8.63 12.96 5.89
N ARG A 141 -9.91 12.98 6.26
CA ARG A 141 -10.80 14.13 5.99
C ARG A 141 -10.41 15.40 6.75
N GLU A 142 -9.81 15.26 7.93
CA GLU A 142 -9.31 16.42 8.70
C GLU A 142 -8.02 17.02 8.12
N LYS A 143 -7.33 16.31 7.20
CA LYS A 143 -6.10 16.77 6.55
C LYS A 143 -6.32 17.40 5.17
N GLU A 144 -7.57 17.45 4.69
CA GLU A 144 -7.97 18.13 3.44
C GLU A 144 -7.83 19.65 3.53
#